data_AF-A0AAV6U520-F1
#
_entry.id   AF-A0AAV6U520-F1
#
_cell.length_a   1.000
_cell.length_b   1.000
_cell.length_c   1.000
_cell.angle_alpha   90.00
_cell.angle_beta   90.00
_cell.angle_gamma   90.00
#
_symmetry.space_group_name_H-M   'P 1'
#
loop_
_entity.id
_entity.type
_entity.pdbx_description
1 polymer ?
#
loop_
_entity_poly.entity_id
_entity_poly.type
_entity_poly.pdbx_seq_one_letter_code
_entity_poly.pdbx_strand_id
1 'polypeptide(L)'
;MAMPVSTDFQKFRFLLTNLLSIDNDTRKQAELQYDGMNGNERFFMTLAAVSDDGTSLQEAELAAVLLRRLITTEFNQVFSKLAPDIQNQAKSQILLRIQQDVNPNLKRKISDVAAELVRNSI
;
A
#
# COMPACT_ATOMS: atom_id res chain seq x y z
N MET A 1 -15.08 1.01 11.03
CA MET A 1 -14.30 -0.04 10.33
C MET A 1 -12.92 -0.03 10.92
N ALA A 2 -12.49 -1.12 11.54
CA ALA A 2 -11.27 -1.14 12.35
C ALA A 2 -10.04 -0.93 11.46
N MET A 3 -9.30 0.13 11.74
CA MET A 3 -7.92 0.29 11.27
C MET A 3 -7.13 -0.96 11.67
N PRO A 4 -6.12 -1.39 10.87
CA PRO A 4 -5.34 -2.57 11.17
C PRO A 4 -4.78 -2.48 12.59
N VAL A 5 -5.01 -3.52 13.38
CA VAL A 5 -4.54 -3.63 14.76
C VAL A 5 -3.02 -3.48 14.73
N SER A 6 -2.44 -2.69 15.63
CA SER A 6 -1.02 -2.29 15.58
C SER A 6 -0.06 -3.48 15.40
N THR A 7 -0.41 -4.65 15.92
CA THR A 7 0.35 -5.90 15.78
C THR A 7 0.41 -6.42 14.34
N ASP A 8 -0.68 -6.35 13.58
CA ASP A 8 -0.73 -6.83 12.20
C ASP A 8 0.01 -5.89 11.26
N PHE A 9 -0.05 -4.58 11.53
CA PHE A 9 0.75 -3.59 10.81
C PHE A 9 2.26 -3.78 11.05
N GLN A 10 2.69 -4.08 12.29
CA GLN A 10 4.09 -4.38 12.59
C GLN A 10 4.59 -5.63 11.85
N LYS A 11 3.77 -6.70 11.78
CA LYS A 11 4.09 -7.89 10.98
C LYS A 11 4.20 -7.56 9.49
N PHE A 12 3.30 -6.71 8.98
CA PHE A 12 3.35 -6.26 7.59
C PHE A 12 4.61 -5.44 7.29
N ARG A 13 5.03 -4.57 8.21
CA ARG A 13 6.30 -3.85 8.06
C ARG A 13 7.50 -4.79 8.04
N PHE A 14 7.54 -5.78 8.92
CA PHE A 14 8.57 -6.82 8.89
C PHE A 14 8.56 -7.60 7.56
N LEU A 15 7.38 -7.87 7.00
CA LEU A 15 7.25 -8.47 5.68
C LEU A 15 7.83 -7.58 4.56
N LEU A 16 7.55 -6.27 4.59
CA LEU A 16 8.15 -5.31 3.64
C LEU A 16 9.68 -5.30 3.75
N THR A 17 10.23 -5.34 4.96
CA THR A 17 11.68 -5.47 5.16
C THR A 17 12.23 -6.76 4.55
N ASN A 18 11.53 -7.89 4.71
CA ASN A 18 11.94 -9.17 4.11
C ASN A 18 11.85 -9.16 2.57
N LEU A 19 10.88 -8.45 1.99
CA LEU A 19 10.78 -8.23 0.55
C LEU A 19 11.96 -7.40 0.00
N LEU A 20 12.56 -6.56 0.82
CA LEU A 20 13.76 -5.79 0.50
C LEU A 20 15.06 -6.53 0.80
N SER A 21 14.98 -7.75 1.35
CA SER A 21 16.16 -8.55 1.68
C SER A 21 16.94 -8.94 0.43
N ILE A 22 18.28 -8.98 0.58
CA ILE A 22 19.21 -9.45 -0.45
C ILE A 22 19.18 -10.98 -0.56
N ASP A 23 18.74 -11.65 0.52
CA ASP A 23 18.58 -13.09 0.56
C ASP A 23 17.35 -13.55 -0.24
N ASN A 24 17.59 -14.30 -1.31
CA ASN A 24 16.54 -14.70 -2.25
C ASN A 24 15.50 -15.63 -1.62
N ASP A 25 15.89 -16.49 -0.66
CA ASP A 25 14.98 -17.41 0.01
C ASP A 25 14.03 -16.65 0.94
N THR A 26 14.58 -15.71 1.73
CA THR A 26 13.82 -14.78 2.57
C THR A 26 12.84 -13.94 1.73
N ARG A 27 13.31 -13.39 0.60
CA ARG A 27 12.46 -12.61 -0.30
C ARG A 27 11.33 -13.46 -0.89
N LYS A 28 11.61 -14.67 -1.38
CA LYS A 28 10.59 -15.58 -1.93
C LYS A 28 9.56 -15.99 -0.88
N GLN A 29 9.98 -16.25 0.36
CA GLN A 29 9.04 -16.55 1.44
C GLN A 29 8.15 -15.35 1.74
N ALA A 30 8.69 -14.13 1.72
CA ALA A 30 7.91 -12.91 1.91
C ALA A 30 6.94 -12.65 0.75
N GLU A 31 7.35 -12.90 -0.49
CA GLU A 31 6.47 -12.83 -1.68
C GLU A 31 5.29 -13.81 -1.55
N LEU A 32 5.57 -15.07 -1.16
CA LEU A 32 4.52 -16.07 -0.94
C LEU A 32 3.56 -15.68 0.18
N GLN A 33 4.09 -15.13 1.29
CA GLN A 33 3.26 -14.63 2.38
C GLN A 33 2.40 -13.45 1.93
N TYR A 34 2.95 -12.51 1.16
CA TYR A 34 2.21 -11.38 0.62
C TYR A 34 1.11 -11.84 -0.35
N ASP A 35 1.42 -12.72 -1.30
CA ASP A 35 0.45 -13.22 -2.29
C ASP A 35 -0.65 -14.06 -1.65
N GLY A 36 -0.37 -14.72 -0.52
CA GLY A 36 -1.35 -15.47 0.27
C GLY A 36 -2.34 -14.60 1.06
N MET A 37 -2.07 -13.30 1.23
CA MET A 37 -2.97 -12.39 1.95
C MET A 37 -4.23 -12.05 1.14
N ASN A 38 -5.31 -11.71 1.83
CA ASN A 38 -6.53 -11.23 1.17
C ASN A 38 -6.25 -9.92 0.43
N GLY A 39 -6.79 -9.73 -0.78
CA GLY A 39 -6.57 -8.52 -1.57
C GLY A 39 -6.97 -7.24 -0.83
N ASN A 40 -8.10 -7.26 -0.09
CA ASN A 40 -8.55 -6.15 0.74
C ASN A 40 -7.57 -5.83 1.87
N GLU A 41 -7.04 -6.87 2.54
CA GLU A 41 -6.08 -6.71 3.62
C GLU A 41 -4.78 -6.12 3.10
N ARG A 42 -4.26 -6.63 1.97
CA ARG A 42 -3.09 -6.06 1.27
C ARG A 42 -3.30 -4.60 0.93
N PHE A 43 -4.46 -4.22 0.41
CA PHE A 43 -4.76 -2.84 0.08
C PHE A 43 -4.73 -1.93 1.30
N PHE A 44 -5.41 -2.29 2.39
CA PHE A 44 -5.42 -1.46 3.60
C PHE A 44 -4.06 -1.41 4.28
N MET A 45 -3.31 -2.52 4.32
CA MET A 45 -1.96 -2.57 4.90
C MET A 45 -0.94 -1.76 4.09
N THR A 46 -0.96 -1.88 2.76
CA THR A 46 -0.08 -1.06 1.89
C THR A 46 -0.45 0.42 1.96
N LEU A 47 -1.75 0.76 1.98
CA LEU A 47 -2.20 2.13 2.15
C LEU A 47 -1.76 2.72 3.50
N ALA A 48 -1.87 1.95 4.58
CA ALA A 48 -1.39 2.36 5.90
C ALA A 48 0.13 2.58 5.90
N ALA A 49 0.90 1.70 5.27
CA ALA A 49 2.36 1.83 5.19
C ALA A 49 2.82 3.04 4.37
N VAL A 50 2.07 3.39 3.32
CA VAL A 50 2.32 4.61 2.54
C VAL A 50 1.99 5.88 3.34
N SER A 51 0.93 5.83 4.14
CA SER A 51 0.40 7.00 4.86
C SER A 51 1.06 7.20 6.24
N ASP A 52 1.76 6.19 6.76
CA ASP A 52 2.46 6.25 8.03
C ASP A 52 3.80 7.00 7.93
N ASP A 53 3.97 8.02 8.76
CA ASP A 53 5.21 8.79 8.89
C ASP A 53 6.32 8.00 9.60
N GLY A 54 5.96 6.97 10.38
CA GLY A 54 6.92 6.09 11.06
C GLY A 54 7.54 5.02 10.15
N THR A 55 7.08 4.88 8.91
CA THR A 55 7.54 3.87 7.95
C THR A 55 8.83 4.31 7.26
N SER A 56 9.80 3.40 7.12
CA SER A 56 11.08 3.75 6.49
C SER A 56 10.85 4.13 5.02
N LEU A 57 11.70 5.00 4.47
CA LEU A 57 11.53 5.46 3.09
C LEU A 57 11.47 4.31 2.08
N GLN A 58 12.32 3.29 2.25
CA GLN A 58 12.34 2.12 1.37
C GLN A 58 11.07 1.27 1.50
N GLU A 59 10.56 1.09 2.72
CA GLU A 59 9.29 0.40 2.97
C GLU A 59 8.11 1.16 2.36
N ALA A 60 8.04 2.48 2.55
CA ALA A 60 6.99 3.33 2.01
C ALA A 60 7.02 3.35 0.48
N GLU A 61 8.21 3.40 -0.11
CA GLU A 61 8.39 3.33 -1.55
C GLU A 61 7.97 1.97 -2.13
N LEU A 62 8.30 0.87 -1.45
CA LEU A 62 7.87 -0.47 -1.84
C LEU A 62 6.35 -0.61 -1.70
N ALA A 63 5.78 -0.15 -0.59
CA ALA A 63 4.34 -0.17 -0.35
C ALA A 63 3.58 0.62 -1.41
N ALA A 64 4.09 1.78 -1.85
CA ALA A 64 3.48 2.56 -2.93
C ALA A 64 3.49 1.80 -4.27
N VAL A 65 4.59 1.10 -4.59
CA VAL A 65 4.67 0.26 -5.80
C VAL A 65 3.69 -0.92 -5.74
N LEU A 66 3.63 -1.61 -4.60
CA LEU A 66 2.71 -2.72 -4.37
C LEU A 66 1.25 -2.27 -4.45
N LEU A 67 0.92 -1.13 -3.84
CA LEU A 67 -0.41 -0.53 -3.87
C LEU A 67 -0.81 -0.18 -5.31
N ARG A 68 0.08 0.45 -6.08
CA ARG A 68 -0.16 0.75 -7.50
C ARG A 68 -0.44 -0.53 -8.28
N ARG A 69 0.42 -1.55 -8.15
CA ARG A 69 0.27 -2.83 -8.84
C ARG A 69 -1.09 -3.47 -8.51
N LEU A 70 -1.47 -3.48 -7.24
CA LEU A 70 -2.72 -4.08 -6.77
C LEU A 70 -3.96 -3.33 -7.32
N ILE A 71 -3.91 -2.00 -7.38
CA ILE A 71 -4.94 -1.20 -8.03
C ILE A 71 -4.99 -1.49 -9.53
N THR A 72 -3.86 -1.67 -10.21
CA THR A 72 -3.84 -2.00 -11.64
C THR A 72 -4.35 -3.42 -11.94
N THR A 73 -4.01 -4.41 -11.11
CA THR A 73 -4.35 -5.83 -11.37
C THR A 73 -5.70 -6.26 -10.81
N GLU A 74 -6.11 -5.70 -9.66
CA GLU A 74 -7.25 -6.19 -8.88
C GLU A 74 -8.25 -5.08 -8.50
N PHE A 75 -8.30 -3.98 -9.26
CA PHE A 75 -9.19 -2.83 -8.99
C PHE A 75 -10.64 -3.24 -8.66
N ASN A 76 -11.22 -4.06 -9.54
CA ASN A 76 -12.62 -4.47 -9.45
C ASN A 76 -12.89 -5.46 -8.30
N GLN A 77 -11.84 -6.08 -7.78
CA GLN A 77 -11.95 -7.03 -6.68
C GLN A 77 -11.71 -6.38 -5.33
N VAL A 78 -10.86 -5.34 -5.30
CA VAL A 78 -10.36 -4.76 -4.05
C VAL A 78 -10.90 -3.36 -3.79
N PHE A 79 -10.92 -2.46 -4.79
CA PHE A 79 -11.34 -1.07 -4.58
C PHE A 79 -12.82 -0.83 -4.90
N SER A 80 -13.31 -1.33 -6.04
CA SER A 80 -14.68 -1.06 -6.48
C SER A 80 -15.76 -1.66 -5.58
N LYS A 81 -15.42 -2.73 -4.83
CA LYS A 81 -16.32 -3.39 -3.87
C LYS A 81 -16.36 -2.71 -2.50
N LEU A 82 -15.47 -1.75 -2.24
CA LEU A 82 -15.46 -1.02 -0.97
C LEU A 82 -16.65 -0.05 -0.90
N ALA A 83 -17.12 0.21 0.32
CA ALA A 83 -18.15 1.23 0.54
C ALA A 83 -17.65 2.61 0.09
N PRO A 84 -18.52 3.49 -0.42
CA PRO A 84 -18.14 4.81 -0.92
C PRO A 84 -17.36 5.65 0.10
N ASP A 85 -17.73 5.59 1.38
CA ASP A 85 -17.02 6.28 2.46
C ASP A 85 -15.56 5.82 2.59
N ILE A 86 -15.31 4.52 2.44
CA ILE A 86 -13.97 3.92 2.54
C ILE A 86 -13.13 4.31 1.32
N GLN A 87 -13.74 4.29 0.12
CA GLN A 87 -13.08 4.75 -1.09
C GLN A 87 -12.66 6.22 -0.97
N ASN A 88 -13.54 7.07 -0.45
CA ASN A 88 -13.24 8.48 -0.20
C ASN A 88 -12.16 8.65 0.85
N GLN A 89 -12.21 7.88 1.95
CA GLN A 89 -11.16 7.92 2.98
C GLN A 89 -9.79 7.54 2.42
N ALA A 90 -9.71 6.49 1.60
CA ALA A 90 -8.47 6.07 0.96
C ALA A 90 -7.91 7.15 0.02
N LYS A 91 -8.77 7.77 -0.80
CA LYS A 91 -8.40 8.90 -1.68
C LYS A 91 -7.86 10.08 -0.85
N SER A 92 -8.55 10.43 0.24
CA SER A 92 -8.11 11.51 1.13
C SER A 92 -6.75 11.23 1.77
N GLN A 93 -6.48 10.00 2.21
CA GLN A 93 -5.17 9.66 2.77
C GLN A 93 -4.04 9.78 1.75
N ILE A 94 -4.25 9.29 0.53
CA ILE A 94 -3.27 9.41 -0.57
C ILE A 94 -2.99 10.88 -0.88
N LEU A 95 -4.03 11.71 -0.98
CA LEU A 95 -3.89 13.14 -1.24
C LEU A 95 -3.16 13.87 -0.09
N LEU A 96 -3.49 13.55 1.16
CA LEU A 96 -2.83 14.10 2.33
C LEU A 96 -1.34 13.76 2.32
N ARG A 97 -1.00 12.51 2.00
CA ARG A 97 0.39 12.06 1.92
C ARG A 97 1.19 12.74 0.81
N ILE A 98 0.58 13.05 -0.33
CA ILE A 98 1.21 13.84 -1.41
C ILE A 98 1.46 15.30 -0.98
N GLN A 99 0.56 15.85 -0.15
CA GLN A 99 0.67 17.20 0.38
C GLN A 99 1.73 17.32 1.49
N GLN A 100 1.99 16.24 2.22
CA GLN A 100 3.10 16.19 3.17
C GLN A 100 4.45 16.32 2.44
N ASP A 101 5.42 16.93 3.11
CA ASP A 101 6.77 17.15 2.58
C ASP A 101 7.57 15.84 2.63
N VAL A 102 7.22 14.92 1.73
CA VAL A 102 7.87 13.62 1.55
C VAL A 102 8.93 13.69 0.46
N ASN A 103 9.86 12.73 0.48
CA ASN A 103 10.91 12.61 -0.53
C ASN A 103 10.32 12.67 -1.96
N PRO A 104 10.94 13.41 -2.91
CA PRO A 104 10.44 13.56 -4.27
C PRO A 104 10.14 12.24 -4.99
N ASN A 105 10.94 11.20 -4.75
CA ASN A 105 10.72 9.88 -5.34
C ASN A 105 9.46 9.21 -4.80
N LEU A 106 9.28 9.23 -3.47
CA LEU A 106 8.07 8.71 -2.83
C LEU A 106 6.83 9.50 -3.28
N LYS A 107 6.92 10.84 -3.32
CA LYS A 107 5.84 11.70 -3.83
C LYS A 107 5.38 11.31 -5.22
N ARG A 108 6.34 11.03 -6.12
CA ARG A 108 6.05 10.59 -7.49
C ARG A 108 5.33 9.25 -7.51
N LYS A 109 5.81 8.26 -6.74
CA LYS A 109 5.19 6.94 -6.65
C LYS A 109 3.75 7.01 -6.12
N ILE A 110 3.50 7.82 -5.09
CA ILE A 110 2.15 8.01 -4.54
C ILE A 110 1.24 8.76 -5.52
N SER A 111 1.80 9.73 -6.26
CA SER A 111 1.06 10.41 -7.32
C SER A 111 0.66 9.46 -8.45
N ASP A 112 1.53 8.49 -8.80
CA ASP A 112 1.19 7.43 -9.76
C ASP A 112 0.06 6.54 -9.24
N VAL A 113 0.05 6.20 -7.94
CA VAL A 113 -1.08 5.48 -7.30
C VAL A 113 -2.38 6.27 -7.44
N ALA A 114 -2.35 7.58 -7.14
CA ALA A 114 -3.52 8.43 -7.27
C ALA A 114 -4.02 8.50 -8.72
N ALA A 115 -3.10 8.61 -9.69
CA ALA A 115 -3.42 8.61 -11.10
C ALA A 115 -4.10 7.31 -11.55
N GLU A 116 -3.63 6.15 -11.09
CA GLU A 116 -4.27 4.87 -11.42
C GLU A 116 -5.64 4.70 -10.77
N LEU A 117 -5.83 5.20 -9.54
CA LEU A 117 -7.16 5.22 -8.92
C LEU A 117 -8.15 6.05 -9.73
N VAL A 118 -7.74 7.23 -10.20
CA VAL A 118 -8.58 8.08 -11.04
C VAL A 118 -8.86 7.40 -12.38
N ARG A 119 -7.84 6.84 -13.04
CA ARG A 119 -8.00 6.14 -14.33
C ARG A 119 -9.01 5.01 -14.25
N ASN A 120 -9.02 4.25 -13.16
CA ASN A 120 -9.95 3.13 -12.98
C ASN A 120 -11.33 3.55 -12.42
N SER A 121 -11.48 4.80 -11.96
CA SER A 121 -12.74 5.34 -11.41
C SER A 121 -13.58 6.15 -12.44
N ILE A 122 -13.09 6.29 -13.68
CA ILE A 122 -13.77 6.95 -14.81
C ILE A 122 -14.43 5.87 -15.67
#